data_AF-A0A7X4BSA8-F1
#
_entry.id   AF-A0A7X4BSA8-F1
#
_cell.length_a   1.000
_cell.length_b   1.000
_cell.length_c   1.000
_cell.angle_alpha   90.00
_cell.angle_beta   90.00
_cell.angle_gamma   90.00
#
_symmetry.space_group_name_H-M   'P 1'
#
loop_
_entity.id
_entity.type
_entity.pdbx_description
1 polymer ?
#
loop_
_entity_poly.entity_id
_entity_poly.type
_entity_poly.pdbx_seq_one_letter_code
_entity_poly.pdbx_strand_id
1 'polypeptide(L)'
;MRPRSRRRVPPLGALLGAALVGSTATSVPASAQTVAPPCEPVLDHATAEIGHLARFNLGPAPGREGCGLAELVGAWSPFGLAVMRSGHLEQELRLVLDLPPAEGEARYVAWVATPALDRIVALGTITPGEPFAAPVHWNKMVIVVSREDRAPATDAPRWSGPVVLLGRSRSALLENLMGHSIFRRAEM
;
A
#
# COMPACT_ATOMS: atom_id res chain seq x y z
N MET A 1 62.61 49.86 37.50
CA MET A 1 63.85 49.38 36.85
C MET A 1 63.50 48.29 35.84
N ARG A 2 63.80 48.51 34.55
CA ARG A 2 63.99 47.44 33.52
C ARG A 2 65.28 46.65 33.89
N PRO A 3 65.56 45.40 33.43
CA PRO A 3 65.43 44.99 32.01
C PRO A 3 65.26 43.49 31.62
N ARG A 4 64.86 43.30 30.34
CA ARG A 4 65.36 42.38 29.28
C ARG A 4 65.55 40.88 29.57
N SER A 5 64.80 40.00 28.87
CA SER A 5 65.17 39.31 27.59
C SER A 5 66.13 38.10 27.78
N ARG A 6 65.89 36.89 27.25
CA ARG A 6 65.91 36.54 25.80
C ARG A 6 65.61 35.02 25.61
N ARG A 7 64.88 34.74 24.52
CA ARG A 7 65.08 33.69 23.49
C ARG A 7 65.08 32.20 23.91
N ARG A 8 64.30 31.37 23.18
CA ARG A 8 64.71 30.69 21.93
C ARG A 8 63.49 29.99 21.27
N VAL A 9 63.49 29.98 19.95
CA VAL A 9 62.60 29.21 19.03
C VAL A 9 63.52 28.23 18.25
N PRO A 10 63.00 27.31 17.41
CA PRO A 10 62.74 25.88 17.60
C PRO A 10 63.84 25.01 16.93
N PRO A 11 63.70 23.68 16.68
CA PRO A 11 62.96 23.21 15.49
C PRO A 11 62.32 21.78 15.54
N LEU A 12 61.42 21.56 14.57
CA LEU A 12 61.11 20.35 13.77
C LEU A 12 60.80 18.96 14.40
N GLY A 13 59.71 18.38 13.90
CA GLY A 13 59.44 16.94 13.81
C GLY A 13 58.37 16.47 14.82
N ALA A 14 57.30 15.76 14.48
CA ALA A 14 57.00 15.00 13.29
C ALA A 14 55.47 14.87 13.12
N LEU A 15 55.05 14.77 11.86
CA LEU A 15 53.73 14.35 11.43
C LEU A 15 53.44 12.92 11.87
N LEU A 16 52.25 12.66 12.39
CA LEU A 16 51.61 11.34 12.34
C LEU A 16 50.09 11.55 12.30
N GLY A 17 49.54 11.37 11.09
CA GLY A 17 48.12 11.40 10.83
C GLY A 17 47.45 10.13 11.36
N ALA A 18 46.41 10.32 12.16
CA ALA A 18 45.46 9.27 12.48
C ALA A 18 44.35 9.29 11.42
N ALA A 19 44.41 8.39 10.45
CA ALA A 19 43.31 8.12 9.54
C ALA A 19 42.19 7.41 10.30
N LEU A 20 41.13 8.15 10.65
CA LEU A 20 39.87 7.58 11.09
C LEU A 20 39.20 6.94 9.87
N VAL A 21 39.20 5.60 9.84
CA VAL A 21 38.49 4.79 8.86
C VAL A 21 36.98 5.03 9.05
N GLY A 22 36.42 5.91 8.24
CA GLY A 22 34.99 6.11 8.14
C GLY A 22 34.35 4.85 7.56
N SER A 23 33.63 4.12 8.38
CA SER A 23 32.76 3.03 7.92
C SER A 23 31.60 3.65 7.15
N THR A 24 31.69 3.66 5.82
CA THR A 24 30.55 3.97 4.98
C THR A 24 29.56 2.82 5.09
N ALA A 25 28.51 3.02 5.89
CA ALA A 25 27.33 2.17 5.85
C ALA A 25 26.76 2.27 4.43
N THR A 26 27.02 1.25 3.62
CA THR A 26 26.36 1.07 2.33
C THR A 26 24.91 0.74 2.62
N SER A 27 24.05 1.77 2.60
CA SER A 27 22.62 1.59 2.55
C SER A 27 22.31 0.79 1.29
N VAL A 28 21.87 -0.46 1.48
CA VAL A 28 21.32 -1.28 0.40
C VAL A 28 20.18 -0.47 -0.22
N PRO A 29 20.21 -0.15 -1.53
CA PRO A 29 19.10 0.52 -2.15
C PRO A 29 17.87 -0.37 -2.00
N ALA A 30 16.79 0.20 -1.47
CA ALA A 30 15.48 -0.45 -1.46
C ALA A 30 15.22 -0.95 -2.87
N SER A 31 15.12 -2.26 -3.05
CA SER A 31 14.85 -2.87 -4.35
C SER A 31 13.67 -2.13 -4.97
N ALA A 32 13.90 -1.54 -6.14
CA ALA A 32 12.84 -0.96 -6.95
C ALA A 32 11.86 -2.11 -7.22
N GLN A 33 10.77 -2.14 -6.46
CA GLN A 33 9.72 -3.12 -6.67
C GLN A 33 9.19 -2.86 -8.07
N THR A 34 9.44 -3.79 -8.99
CA THR A 34 8.85 -3.74 -10.33
C THR A 34 7.34 -3.77 -10.11
N VAL A 35 6.70 -2.62 -10.33
CA VAL A 35 5.24 -2.53 -10.32
C VAL A 35 4.76 -3.46 -11.43
N ALA A 36 4.16 -4.58 -11.05
CA ALA A 36 3.60 -5.50 -12.03
C ALA A 36 2.51 -4.75 -12.82
N PRO A 37 2.44 -4.94 -14.15
CA PRO A 37 1.46 -4.26 -14.96
C PRO A 37 0.04 -4.59 -14.47
N PRO A 38 -0.87 -3.60 -14.42
CA PRO A 38 -2.16 -3.72 -13.72
C PRO A 38 -3.10 -4.77 -14.32
N CYS A 39 -2.88 -5.17 -15.56
CA CYS A 39 -3.74 -6.11 -16.28
C CYS A 39 -3.19 -7.54 -16.31
N GLU A 40 -1.95 -7.77 -15.88
CA GLU A 40 -1.46 -9.13 -15.82
C GLU A 40 -2.07 -9.84 -14.61
N PRO A 41 -2.66 -11.04 -14.81
CA PRO A 41 -3.18 -11.76 -13.69
C PRO A 41 -2.02 -12.08 -12.74
N VAL A 42 -2.12 -11.68 -11.47
CA VAL A 42 -1.31 -12.27 -10.40
C VAL A 42 -1.59 -13.78 -10.35
N LEU A 43 -0.80 -14.56 -11.09
CA LEU A 43 -0.89 -16.01 -11.15
C LEU A 43 -0.39 -16.61 -9.83
N ASP A 44 -1.09 -17.63 -9.35
CA ASP A 44 -0.70 -18.45 -8.21
C ASP A 44 0.45 -19.37 -8.64
N HIS A 45 1.67 -18.86 -8.72
CA HIS A 45 2.83 -19.73 -8.78
C HIS A 45 3.02 -20.31 -7.38
N ALA A 46 2.76 -21.61 -7.23
CA ALA A 46 2.85 -22.37 -5.98
C ALA A 46 4.22 -22.33 -5.28
N THR A 47 5.21 -21.64 -5.85
CA THR A 47 6.56 -21.45 -5.33
C THR A 47 6.81 -20.07 -4.74
N ALA A 48 5.78 -19.23 -4.64
CA ALA A 48 6.01 -17.82 -4.42
C ALA A 48 5.68 -17.41 -2.98
N GLU A 49 6.70 -16.84 -2.33
CA GLU A 49 6.75 -16.21 -1.00
C GLU A 49 5.44 -15.53 -0.56
N ILE A 50 5.28 -15.30 0.75
CA ILE A 50 4.12 -14.64 1.40
C ILE A 50 3.65 -13.36 0.67
N GLY A 51 4.52 -12.68 -0.08
CA GLY A 51 4.21 -11.50 -0.90
C GLY A 51 3.06 -11.67 -1.89
N HIS A 52 2.73 -12.89 -2.35
CA HIS A 52 1.60 -13.11 -3.26
C HIS A 52 0.24 -12.94 -2.59
N LEU A 53 0.16 -13.07 -1.26
CA LEU A 53 -1.08 -12.86 -0.51
C LEU A 53 -1.44 -11.37 -0.39
N ALA A 54 -0.44 -10.50 -0.52
CA ALA A 54 -0.61 -9.04 -0.45
C ALA A 54 -1.09 -8.44 -1.78
N ARG A 55 -0.96 -9.16 -2.91
CA ARG A 55 -1.29 -8.67 -4.24
C ARG A 55 -2.53 -9.35 -4.83
N PHE A 56 -3.42 -8.56 -5.41
CA PHE A 56 -4.64 -9.07 -6.04
C PHE A 56 -5.14 -8.16 -7.15
N ASN A 57 -5.79 -8.75 -8.15
CA ASN A 57 -6.31 -8.01 -9.30
C ASN A 57 -7.68 -7.39 -8.97
N LEU A 58 -7.94 -6.28 -9.65
CA LEU A 58 -9.26 -5.70 -9.83
C LEU A 58 -9.71 -6.01 -11.26
N GLY A 59 -10.83 -6.69 -11.38
CA GLY A 59 -11.45 -7.01 -12.66
C GLY A 59 -12.58 -6.03 -13.00
N PRO A 60 -12.93 -5.89 -14.29
CA PRO A 60 -14.03 -5.04 -14.69
C PRO A 60 -15.38 -5.56 -14.18
N ALA A 61 -16.24 -4.64 -13.78
CA ALA A 61 -17.64 -4.95 -13.54
C ALA A 61 -18.35 -5.34 -14.86
N PRO A 62 -19.50 -6.05 -14.81
CA PRO A 62 -20.23 -6.44 -16.02
C PRO A 62 -20.50 -5.24 -16.95
N GLY A 63 -20.11 -5.36 -18.22
CA GLY A 63 -20.29 -4.31 -19.23
C GLY A 63 -19.34 -3.11 -19.09
N ARG A 64 -18.23 -3.26 -18.34
CA ARG A 64 -17.19 -2.25 -18.18
C ARG A 64 -15.85 -2.76 -18.68
N GLU A 65 -14.92 -1.84 -18.90
CA GLU A 65 -13.56 -2.11 -19.35
C GLU A 65 -12.55 -1.58 -18.33
N GLY A 66 -11.34 -2.12 -18.41
CA GLY A 66 -10.23 -1.77 -17.54
C GLY A 66 -9.83 -2.91 -16.60
N CYS A 67 -8.74 -2.67 -15.90
CA CYS A 67 -8.13 -3.62 -14.98
C CYS A 67 -7.41 -2.85 -13.86
N GLY A 68 -6.96 -3.56 -12.84
CA GLY A 68 -6.12 -2.97 -11.83
C GLY A 68 -5.36 -3.99 -11.02
N LEU A 69 -4.29 -3.54 -10.39
CA LEU A 69 -3.55 -4.28 -9.39
C LEU A 69 -3.61 -3.55 -8.07
N ALA A 70 -3.95 -4.29 -7.02
CA ALA A 70 -3.85 -3.85 -5.66
C ALA A 70 -2.72 -4.58 -4.93
N GLU A 71 -2.00 -3.84 -4.09
CA GLU A 71 -1.00 -4.36 -3.18
C GLU A 71 -1.26 -3.82 -1.77
N LEU A 72 -1.23 -4.70 -0.78
CA LEU A 72 -1.34 -4.35 0.62
C LEU A 72 0.05 -4.31 1.27
N VAL A 73 0.49 -3.12 1.66
CA VAL A 73 1.81 -2.91 2.26
C VAL A 73 1.65 -2.66 3.75
N GLY A 74 2.27 -3.50 4.58
CA GLY A 74 2.33 -3.28 6.02
C GLY A 74 3.38 -2.23 6.39
N ALA A 75 3.10 -1.43 7.41
CA ALA A 75 4.12 -0.55 7.98
C ALA A 75 5.25 -1.35 8.63
N TRP A 76 6.46 -0.79 8.62
CA TRP A 76 7.63 -1.44 9.20
C TRP A 76 7.49 -1.56 10.72
N SER A 77 7.92 -2.69 11.28
CA SER A 77 7.95 -2.93 12.71
C SER A 77 9.07 -3.92 13.05
N PRO A 78 9.78 -3.75 14.19
CA PRO A 78 10.78 -4.72 14.63
C PRO A 78 10.19 -6.09 14.99
N PHE A 79 8.86 -6.17 15.14
CA PHE A 79 8.14 -7.40 15.45
C PHE A 79 7.49 -8.04 14.20
N GLY A 80 7.75 -7.50 13.01
CA GLY A 80 7.20 -7.98 11.74
C GLY A 80 5.74 -7.58 11.47
N LEU A 81 5.03 -7.04 12.46
CA LEU A 81 3.68 -6.49 12.32
C LEU A 81 3.59 -5.13 13.02
N ALA A 82 3.09 -4.13 12.31
CA ALA A 82 2.73 -2.84 12.87
C ALA A 82 1.22 -2.83 13.17
N VAL A 83 0.84 -2.36 14.36
CA VAL A 83 -0.54 -2.36 14.84
C VAL A 83 -0.87 -0.99 15.40
N MET A 84 -2.00 -0.44 14.94
CA MET A 84 -2.56 0.80 15.44
C MET A 84 -3.08 0.62 16.88
N ARG A 85 -3.26 1.72 17.61
CA ARG A 85 -3.88 1.70 18.96
C ARG A 85 -5.27 1.03 18.98
N SER A 86 -5.99 1.06 17.86
CA SER A 86 -7.29 0.42 17.68
C SER A 86 -7.23 -1.12 17.60
N GLY A 87 -6.03 -1.70 17.51
CA GLY A 87 -5.84 -3.14 17.30
C GLY A 87 -5.86 -3.59 15.84
N HIS A 88 -6.03 -2.65 14.90
CA HIS A 88 -5.92 -2.92 13.46
C HIS A 88 -4.47 -2.92 13.00
N LEU A 89 -4.15 -3.74 12.00
CA LEU A 89 -2.85 -3.67 11.33
C LEU A 89 -2.67 -2.27 10.70
N GLU A 90 -1.49 -1.70 10.86
CA GLU A 90 -1.11 -0.47 10.18
C GLU A 90 -0.67 -0.82 8.76
N GLN A 91 -1.55 -0.56 7.79
CA GLN A 91 -1.35 -0.96 6.40
C GLN A 91 -1.80 0.13 5.43
N GLU A 92 -1.19 0.12 4.25
CA GLU A 92 -1.46 0.98 3.12
C GLU A 92 -1.89 0.11 1.93
N LEU A 93 -3.00 0.48 1.29
CA LEU A 93 -3.42 -0.08 0.03
C LEU A 93 -2.79 0.76 -1.09
N ARG A 94 -2.06 0.10 -1.98
CA ARG A 94 -1.52 0.69 -3.20
C ARG A 94 -2.28 0.15 -4.41
N LEU A 95 -2.71 1.05 -5.28
CA LEU A 95 -3.48 0.74 -6.48
C LEU A 95 -2.76 1.29 -7.70
N VAL A 96 -2.74 0.48 -8.76
CA VAL A 96 -2.37 0.89 -10.11
C VAL A 96 -3.49 0.41 -11.02
N LEU A 97 -4.13 1.34 -11.72
CA LEU A 97 -5.32 1.04 -12.52
C LEU A 97 -5.09 1.44 -13.97
N ASP A 98 -5.55 0.60 -14.88
CA ASP A 98 -5.70 0.92 -16.29
C ASP A 98 -7.19 1.01 -16.60
N LEU A 99 -7.66 2.23 -16.80
CA LEU A 99 -9.06 2.59 -16.98
C LEU A 99 -9.15 3.60 -18.13
N PRO A 100 -10.22 3.55 -18.94
CA PRO A 100 -10.50 4.61 -19.89
C PRO A 100 -10.56 5.97 -19.17
N PRO A 101 -10.13 7.06 -19.82
CA PRO A 101 -10.22 8.40 -19.24
C PRO A 101 -11.66 8.70 -18.84
N ALA A 102 -11.84 9.35 -17.68
CA ALA A 102 -13.16 9.77 -17.26
C ALA A 102 -13.64 10.92 -18.17
N GLU A 103 -14.90 10.85 -18.63
CA GLU A 103 -15.49 11.87 -19.50
C GLU A 103 -16.07 13.03 -18.67
N GLY A 104 -15.87 14.26 -19.13
CA GLY A 104 -16.44 15.46 -18.51
C GLY A 104 -15.93 15.70 -17.08
N GLU A 105 -16.85 15.90 -16.13
CA GLU A 105 -16.53 16.12 -14.71
C GLU A 105 -16.46 14.82 -13.90
N ALA A 106 -16.66 13.67 -14.56
CA ALA A 106 -16.62 12.38 -13.89
C ALA A 106 -15.21 12.10 -13.34
N ARG A 107 -15.16 11.40 -12.21
CA ARG A 107 -13.92 11.01 -11.55
C ARG A 107 -14.02 9.58 -11.04
N TYR A 108 -12.90 8.87 -11.05
CA TYR A 108 -12.85 7.56 -10.43
C TYR A 108 -12.64 7.69 -8.93
N VAL A 109 -13.33 6.87 -8.15
CA VAL A 109 -13.25 6.90 -6.69
C VAL A 109 -12.99 5.48 -6.19
N ALA A 110 -11.94 5.34 -5.38
CA ALA A 110 -11.65 4.10 -4.68
C ALA A 110 -12.49 4.02 -3.40
N TRP A 111 -13.06 2.86 -3.17
CA TRP A 111 -13.76 2.51 -1.95
C TRP A 111 -13.19 1.20 -1.43
N VAL A 112 -13.16 1.09 -0.12
CA VAL A 112 -12.87 -0.17 0.58
C VAL A 112 -14.09 -0.58 1.37
N ALA A 113 -14.42 -1.86 1.30
CA ALA A 113 -15.54 -2.43 2.02
C ALA A 113 -15.16 -3.74 2.70
N THR A 114 -15.85 -4.08 3.77
CA THR A 114 -15.85 -5.45 4.31
C THR A 114 -16.46 -6.43 3.29
N PRO A 115 -16.14 -7.74 3.34
CA PRO A 115 -16.72 -8.71 2.42
C PRO A 115 -18.25 -8.85 2.51
N ALA A 116 -18.84 -8.49 3.65
CA ALA A 116 -20.28 -8.44 3.86
C ALA A 116 -20.94 -7.13 3.38
N LEU A 117 -20.14 -6.16 2.93
CA LEU A 117 -20.58 -4.81 2.50
C LEU A 117 -21.36 -4.04 3.58
N ASP A 118 -21.20 -4.42 4.85
CA ASP A 118 -21.82 -3.75 6.02
C ASP A 118 -21.04 -2.48 6.44
N ARG A 119 -19.78 -2.38 6.04
CA ARG A 119 -18.91 -1.22 6.28
C ARG A 119 -18.19 -0.85 5.00
N ILE A 120 -18.34 0.41 4.60
CA ILE A 120 -17.81 0.98 3.35
C ILE A 120 -17.18 2.33 3.68
N VAL A 121 -15.99 2.58 3.14
CA VAL A 121 -15.26 3.85 3.32
C VAL A 121 -14.70 4.29 1.98
N ALA A 122 -14.87 5.57 1.65
CA ALA A 122 -14.20 6.20 0.53
C ALA A 122 -12.71 6.37 0.84
N LEU A 123 -11.84 5.86 -0.04
CA LEU A 123 -10.39 6.04 0.07
C LEU A 123 -9.93 7.34 -0.59
N GLY A 124 -10.61 7.76 -1.65
CA GLY A 124 -10.27 8.99 -2.38
C GLY A 124 -10.53 8.90 -3.87
N THR A 125 -10.23 10.00 -4.56
CA THR A 125 -10.29 10.07 -6.03
C THR A 125 -9.02 9.48 -6.63
N ILE A 126 -9.15 8.79 -7.77
CA ILE A 126 -8.06 8.14 -8.49
C ILE A 126 -7.92 8.77 -9.88
N THR A 127 -6.67 8.97 -10.29
CA THR A 127 -6.31 9.31 -11.66
C THR A 127 -5.88 8.03 -12.40
N PRO A 128 -6.52 7.63 -13.51
CA PRO A 128 -6.09 6.48 -14.30
C PRO A 128 -4.62 6.57 -14.72
N GLY A 129 -3.87 5.47 -14.61
CA GLY A 129 -2.45 5.41 -14.93
C GLY A 129 -1.50 5.98 -13.87
N GLU A 130 -2.00 6.68 -12.84
CA GLU A 130 -1.18 7.14 -11.72
C GLU A 130 -1.29 6.17 -10.53
N PRO A 131 -0.19 5.90 -9.81
CA PRO A 131 -0.25 5.16 -8.55
C PRO A 131 -1.11 5.91 -7.52
N PHE A 132 -2.02 5.19 -6.89
CA PHE A 132 -2.82 5.68 -5.78
C PHE A 132 -2.47 4.92 -4.50
N ALA A 133 -2.44 5.60 -3.36
CA ALA A 133 -2.20 4.95 -2.08
C ALA A 133 -3.08 5.54 -0.97
N ALA A 134 -3.61 4.69 -0.11
CA ALA A 134 -4.45 5.10 1.02
C ALA A 134 -4.33 4.14 2.20
N PRO A 135 -4.45 4.61 3.45
CA PRO A 135 -4.47 3.75 4.63
C PRO A 135 -5.71 2.85 4.63
N VAL A 136 -5.55 1.59 5.02
CA VAL A 136 -6.65 0.62 5.18
C VAL A 136 -6.45 -0.20 6.45
N HIS A 137 -7.55 -0.50 7.14
CA HIS A 137 -7.50 -1.12 8.48
C HIS A 137 -8.06 -2.56 8.50
N TRP A 138 -8.53 -3.05 7.36
CA TRP A 138 -9.09 -4.39 7.23
C TRP A 138 -8.13 -5.30 6.51
N ASN A 139 -7.99 -6.53 6.99
CA ASN A 139 -7.23 -7.57 6.29
C ASN A 139 -8.09 -8.24 5.23
N LYS A 140 -9.38 -8.50 5.51
CA LYS A 140 -10.38 -9.02 4.57
C LYS A 140 -11.20 -7.85 4.05
N MET A 141 -11.04 -7.55 2.77
CA MET A 141 -11.71 -6.42 2.13
C MET A 141 -12.03 -6.68 0.66
N VAL A 142 -12.99 -5.89 0.18
CA VAL A 142 -13.36 -5.71 -1.22
C VAL A 142 -13.00 -4.29 -1.60
N ILE A 143 -12.29 -4.14 -2.71
CA ILE A 143 -12.01 -2.83 -3.31
C ILE A 143 -13.01 -2.62 -4.43
N VAL A 144 -13.68 -1.47 -4.40
CA VAL A 144 -14.63 -1.03 -5.41
C VAL A 144 -14.09 0.25 -6.01
N VAL A 145 -14.02 0.32 -7.33
CA VAL A 145 -13.77 1.58 -8.03
C VAL A 145 -15.06 1.97 -8.73
N SER A 146 -15.58 3.14 -8.41
CA SER A 146 -16.77 3.71 -9.07
C SER A 146 -16.39 4.92 -9.91
N ARG A 147 -17.24 5.22 -10.90
CA ARG A 147 -17.17 6.47 -11.67
C ARG A 147 -18.24 7.41 -11.13
N GLU A 148 -17.83 8.48 -10.46
CA GLU A 148 -18.73 9.44 -9.81
C GLU A 148 -18.71 10.78 -10.54
N ASP A 149 -19.85 11.48 -10.57
CA ASP A 149 -19.91 12.86 -11.10
C ASP A 149 -19.27 13.87 -10.12
N ARG A 150 -19.30 13.55 -8.81
CA ARG A 150 -18.71 14.37 -7.75
C ARG A 150 -17.74 13.59 -6.87
N ALA A 151 -16.83 14.30 -6.18
CA ALA A 151 -16.03 13.68 -5.14
C ALA A 151 -16.98 13.24 -4.03
N PRO A 152 -16.75 12.05 -3.45
CA PRO A 152 -17.59 11.59 -2.37
C PRO A 152 -17.46 12.55 -1.18
N ALA A 153 -18.56 12.76 -0.48
CA ALA A 153 -18.49 13.34 0.85
C ALA A 153 -17.66 12.41 1.77
N THR A 154 -16.99 12.97 2.77
CA THR A 154 -16.16 12.21 3.71
C THR A 154 -16.95 11.11 4.44
N ASP A 155 -18.26 11.30 4.60
CA ASP A 155 -19.21 10.41 5.26
C ASP A 155 -20.18 9.70 4.29
N ALA A 156 -19.87 9.68 2.99
CA ALA A 156 -20.71 9.02 2.00
C ALA A 156 -20.89 7.52 2.37
N PRO A 157 -22.14 7.02 2.50
CA PRO A 157 -22.39 5.67 2.99
C PRO A 157 -21.98 4.58 2.00
N ARG A 158 -21.92 4.91 0.70
CA ARG A 158 -21.47 4.08 -0.42
C ARG A 158 -21.34 4.93 -1.69
N TRP A 159 -20.80 4.33 -2.75
CA TRP A 159 -20.80 4.92 -4.09
C TRP A 159 -22.22 5.15 -4.62
N SER A 160 -22.38 6.22 -5.40
CA SER A 160 -23.62 6.57 -6.10
C SER A 160 -23.55 6.23 -7.58
N GLY A 161 -22.38 6.36 -8.18
CA GLY A 161 -22.14 6.12 -9.59
C GLY A 161 -21.94 4.63 -9.92
N PRO A 162 -21.81 4.30 -11.22
CA PRO A 162 -21.57 2.93 -11.65
C PRO A 162 -20.22 2.41 -11.13
N VAL A 163 -20.23 1.16 -10.65
CA VAL A 163 -19.00 0.41 -10.36
C VAL A 163 -18.32 0.05 -11.67
N VAL A 164 -17.02 0.32 -11.77
CA VAL A 164 -16.20 0.03 -12.94
C VAL A 164 -15.24 -1.12 -12.70
N LEU A 165 -14.60 -1.18 -11.53
CA LEU A 165 -13.72 -2.27 -11.14
C LEU A 165 -14.08 -2.83 -9.78
N LEU A 166 -13.83 -4.13 -9.60
CA LEU A 166 -14.00 -4.85 -8.36
C LEU A 166 -12.79 -5.76 -8.11
N GLY A 167 -12.23 -5.68 -6.91
CA GLY A 167 -11.17 -6.58 -6.46
C GLY A 167 -11.45 -7.14 -5.08
N ARG A 168 -11.01 -8.36 -4.82
CA ARG A 168 -11.12 -9.00 -3.50
C ARG A 168 -9.71 -9.31 -3.02
N SER A 169 -9.40 -8.88 -1.80
CA SER A 169 -8.19 -9.34 -1.12
C SER A 169 -8.17 -10.88 -1.07
N ARG A 170 -6.98 -11.48 -1.17
CA ARG A 170 -6.83 -12.95 -1.15
C ARG A 170 -7.39 -13.56 0.14
N SER A 171 -7.21 -12.86 1.27
CA SER A 171 -7.80 -13.20 2.57
C SER A 171 -9.35 -13.16 2.59
N ALA A 172 -9.99 -12.36 1.73
CA ALA A 172 -11.43 -12.33 1.56
C ALA A 172 -11.98 -13.48 0.70
N LEU A 173 -11.10 -14.29 0.10
CA LEU A 173 -11.45 -15.59 -0.50
C LEU A 173 -11.42 -16.72 0.53
N LEU A 174 -10.78 -16.50 1.70
CA LEU A 174 -10.84 -17.43 2.82
C LEU A 174 -12.22 -17.34 3.48
N GLU A 175 -13.11 -18.24 3.09
CA GLU A 175 -14.40 -18.41 3.74
C GLU A 175 -14.23 -18.97 5.15
N ASN A 176 -15.11 -18.54 6.06
CA ASN A 176 -15.32 -19.27 7.29
C ASN A 176 -16.22 -20.46 6.95
N LEU A 177 -15.82 -21.70 7.30
CA LEU A 177 -16.60 -22.92 7.01
C LEU A 177 -18.07 -22.76 7.40
N MET A 178 -18.37 -22.02 8.47
CA MET A 178 -19.74 -21.79 8.97
C MET A 178 -20.64 -20.99 8.00
N GLY A 179 -20.08 -20.30 7.00
CA GLY A 179 -20.84 -19.58 5.97
C GLY A 179 -21.39 -20.49 4.86
N HIS A 180 -20.86 -21.70 4.77
CA HIS A 180 -21.19 -22.67 3.73
C HIS A 180 -22.59 -23.25 3.96
N SER A 181 -23.36 -23.44 2.88
CA SER A 181 -24.77 -23.88 2.92
C SER A 181 -24.98 -25.22 3.64
N ILE A 182 -23.94 -26.04 3.76
CA ILE A 182 -23.97 -27.33 4.47
C ILE A 182 -24.15 -27.18 5.98
N PHE A 183 -23.77 -26.04 6.59
CA PHE A 183 -23.93 -25.78 8.02
C PHE A 183 -25.11 -24.86 8.35
N ARG A 184 -25.68 -24.16 7.35
CA ARG A 184 -26.84 -23.27 7.54
C ARG A 184 -28.17 -24.03 7.74
N ARG A 185 -28.22 -25.34 7.43
CA ARG A 185 -29.45 -26.15 7.47
C ARG A 185 -29.68 -26.86 8.81
N ALA A 186 -28.84 -26.66 9.81
CA ALA A 186 -28.98 -27.34 11.11
C ALA A 186 -29.94 -26.64 12.10
N GLU A 187 -30.53 -25.49 11.74
CA GLU A 187 -31.43 -24.71 12.61
C GLU A 187 -32.82 -24.49 11.97
N MET A 188 -33.49 -25.57 11.55
CA MET A 188 -34.93 -25.56 11.26
C MET A 188 -35.63 -26.69 12.00
#